data_AF-W1Y5U9-F1
#
_entry.id   AF-W1Y5U9-F1
#
_cell.length_a   1.000
_cell.length_b   1.000
_cell.length_c   1.000
_cell.angle_alpha   90.00
_cell.angle_beta   90.00
_cell.angle_gamma   90.00
#
_symmetry.space_group_name_H-M   'P 1'
#
loop_
_entity.id
_entity.type
_entity.pdbx_description
1 polymer ?
#
loop_
_entity_poly.entity_id
_entity_poly.type
_entity_poly.pdbx_seq_one_letter_code
_entity_poly.pdbx_strand_id
1 'polypeptide(L)'
;RHYFTDFATSVPDDCLILTLACGKYRFNKLEFGDIEGLPRLVDAGQCNDAYSAIILAVTLAEKLGCGVNDLPLSLVLSWFEQKAIVILLTLLSLGVKNIVTG
;
A
#
# COMPACT_ATOMS: atom_id res chain seq x y z
N ARG A 1 15.70 7.21 -3.51
CA ARG A 1 14.25 7.03 -3.25
C ARG A 1 13.36 7.82 -4.23
N HIS A 2 13.90 8.43 -5.30
CA HIS A 2 13.10 9.11 -6.34
C HIS A 2 12.14 8.13 -7.05
N TYR A 3 12.58 6.87 -7.18
CA TYR A 3 11.77 5.74 -7.63
C TYR A 3 10.32 5.73 -7.09
N PHE A 4 10.07 6.03 -5.81
CA PHE A 4 8.70 5.99 -5.28
C PHE A 4 7.82 7.13 -5.79
N THR A 5 8.40 8.29 -6.10
CA THR A 5 7.70 9.39 -6.75
C THR A 5 7.36 8.99 -8.19
N ASP A 6 8.36 8.51 -8.94
CA ASP A 6 8.20 8.11 -10.34
C ASP A 6 7.22 6.92 -10.48
N PHE A 7 7.28 5.97 -9.54
CA PHE A 7 6.36 4.84 -9.48
C PHE A 7 4.93 5.33 -9.23
N ALA A 8 4.70 6.16 -8.20
CA ALA A 8 3.38 6.69 -7.88
C ALA A 8 2.77 7.45 -9.06
N THR A 9 3.54 8.26 -9.78
CA THR A 9 3.04 9.00 -10.95
C THR A 9 2.87 8.15 -12.21
N SER A 10 3.48 6.96 -12.26
CA SER A 10 3.30 6.00 -13.36
C SER A 10 2.12 5.03 -13.17
N VAL A 11 1.50 5.02 -11.99
CA VAL A 11 0.36 4.14 -11.69
C VAL A 11 -0.82 4.49 -12.62
N PRO A 12 -1.42 3.50 -13.32
CA PRO A 12 -2.57 3.72 -14.20
C PRO A 12 -3.74 4.45 -13.53
N ASP A 13 -4.49 5.22 -14.32
CA ASP A 13 -5.56 6.10 -13.81
C ASP A 13 -6.77 5.36 -13.24
N ASP A 14 -6.91 4.06 -13.53
CA ASP A 14 -7.92 3.16 -12.97
C ASP A 14 -7.47 2.47 -11.67
N CYS A 15 -6.29 2.82 -11.15
CA CYS A 15 -5.73 2.25 -9.93
C CYS A 15 -5.70 3.28 -8.79
N LEU A 16 -5.91 2.77 -7.57
CA LEU A 16 -5.82 3.50 -6.31
C LEU A 16 -4.48 3.22 -5.61
N ILE A 17 -3.85 4.27 -5.09
CA ILE A 17 -2.63 4.22 -4.29
C ILE A 17 -3.00 4.32 -2.81
N LEU A 18 -2.87 3.21 -2.09
CA LEU A 18 -3.02 3.18 -0.63
C LEU A 18 -1.64 3.37 0.02
N THR A 19 -1.44 4.49 0.71
CA THR A 19 -0.18 4.80 1.38
C THR A 19 -0.34 4.87 2.90
N LEU A 20 0.78 4.67 3.61
CA LEU A 20 0.90 4.90 5.04
C LEU A 20 2.35 5.26 5.40
N ALA A 21 2.57 5.72 6.63
CA ALA A 21 3.86 6.13 7.16
C ALA A 21 4.56 7.25 6.38
N CYS A 22 5.79 7.59 6.77
CA CYS A 22 6.52 8.74 6.24
C CYS A 22 6.96 8.61 4.77
N GLY A 23 6.89 7.41 4.18
CA GLY A 23 7.15 7.21 2.75
C GLY A 23 6.23 8.05 1.86
N LYS A 24 5.01 8.33 2.32
CA LYS A 24 4.00 9.15 1.62
C LYS A 24 4.51 10.52 1.19
N TYR A 25 5.43 11.14 1.95
CA TYR A 25 5.93 12.48 1.67
C TYR A 25 6.74 12.60 0.37
N ARG A 26 7.05 11.47 -0.27
CA ARG A 26 7.66 11.44 -1.61
C ARG A 26 6.69 11.83 -2.71
N PHE A 27 5.38 11.69 -2.50
CA PHE A 27 4.37 11.88 -3.54
C PHE A 27 3.05 12.50 -3.06
N ASN A 28 2.78 12.60 -1.75
CA ASN A 28 1.49 13.05 -1.23
C ASN A 28 1.10 14.52 -1.48
N LYS A 29 2.00 15.29 -2.10
CA LYS A 29 1.74 16.68 -2.53
C LYS A 29 1.43 16.77 -4.03
N LEU A 30 1.39 15.63 -4.73
CA LEU A 30 1.07 15.56 -6.14
C LEU A 30 -0.44 15.31 -6.30
N GLU A 31 -0.97 15.75 -7.44
CA GLU A 31 -2.36 15.55 -7.81
C GLU A 31 -2.52 14.19 -8.51
N PHE A 32 -3.39 13.34 -7.96
CA PHE A 32 -3.68 12.02 -8.53
C PHE A 32 -5.11 11.92 -9.09
N GLY A 33 -5.99 12.87 -8.78
CA GLY A 33 -7.40 12.84 -9.15
C GLY A 33 -8.22 11.82 -8.34
N ASP A 34 -9.34 11.39 -8.90
CA ASP A 34 -10.27 10.45 -8.30
C ASP A 34 -10.76 9.40 -9.31
N ILE A 35 -11.29 8.30 -8.79
CA ILE A 35 -11.99 7.25 -9.55
C ILE A 35 -13.42 7.24 -9.01
N GLU A 36 -14.38 7.67 -9.84
CA GLU A 36 -15.80 7.71 -9.46
C GLU A 36 -16.06 8.47 -8.14
N GLY A 37 -15.33 9.57 -7.90
CA GLY A 37 -15.42 10.36 -6.67
C GLY A 37 -14.59 9.84 -5.50
N LEU A 38 -13.92 8.68 -5.62
CA LEU A 38 -12.96 8.17 -4.64
C LEU A 38 -11.56 8.70 -4.91
N PRO A 39 -10.90 9.39 -3.96
CA PRO A 39 -9.54 9.88 -4.15
C PRO A 39 -8.57 8.76 -4.56
N ARG A 40 -7.79 8.97 -5.63
CA ARG A 40 -6.80 7.99 -6.08
C ARG A 40 -5.65 7.80 -5.11
N LEU A 41 -5.35 8.80 -4.29
CA LEU A 41 -4.40 8.68 -3.19
C LEU A 41 -5.17 8.58 -1.87
N VAL A 42 -5.13 7.41 -1.24
CA VAL A 42 -5.72 7.17 0.08
C VAL A 42 -4.62 7.00 1.11
N ASP A 43 -4.62 7.87 2.12
CA ASP A 43 -3.66 7.82 3.21
C ASP A 43 -4.27 7.13 4.44
N ALA A 44 -3.76 5.95 4.78
CA ALA A 44 -4.20 5.18 5.94
C ALA A 44 -3.57 5.64 7.27
N GLY A 45 -2.58 6.54 7.25
CA GLY A 45 -2.02 7.14 8.46
C GLY A 45 -0.54 6.84 8.72
N GLN A 46 -0.19 6.57 9.96
CA GLN A 46 1.17 6.33 10.45
C GLN A 46 1.64 4.90 10.15
N CYS A 47 2.87 4.55 10.58
CA CYS A 47 3.43 3.22 10.35
C CYS A 47 2.63 2.11 11.05
N ASN A 48 2.07 2.39 12.22
CA ASN A 48 1.22 1.47 12.98
C ASN A 48 -0.15 1.23 12.31
N ASP A 49 -0.62 2.14 11.46
CA ASP A 49 -1.87 1.95 10.70
C ASP A 49 -1.73 0.92 9.57
N ALA A 50 -0.55 0.32 9.41
CA ALA A 50 -0.36 -0.89 8.61
C ALA A 50 -1.29 -2.03 9.05
N TYR A 51 -1.65 -2.10 10.34
CA TYR A 51 -2.66 -3.05 10.81
C TYR A 51 -4.01 -2.82 10.12
N SER A 52 -4.49 -1.56 10.08
CA SER A 52 -5.74 -1.19 9.43
C SER A 52 -5.73 -1.52 7.93
N ALA A 53 -4.62 -1.26 7.25
CA ALA A 53 -4.44 -1.60 5.84
C ALA A 53 -4.45 -3.12 5.59
N ILE A 54 -3.85 -3.91 6.48
CA ILE A 54 -3.86 -5.37 6.41
C ILE A 54 -5.29 -5.90 6.60
N ILE A 55 -6.02 -5.40 7.61
CA ILE A 55 -7.41 -5.80 7.85
C ILE A 55 -8.29 -5.45 6.64
N LEU A 56 -8.11 -4.28 6.03
CA LEU A 56 -8.82 -3.90 4.81
C LEU A 56 -8.61 -4.93 3.69
N ALA A 57 -7.36 -5.33 3.43
CA ALA A 57 -7.03 -6.32 2.41
C ALA A 57 -7.64 -7.71 2.74
N VAL A 58 -7.53 -8.15 4.00
CA VAL A 58 -8.12 -9.42 4.44
C VAL A 58 -9.64 -9.41 4.27
N THR A 59 -10.33 -8.37 4.73
CA THR A 59 -11.79 -8.24 4.58
C THR A 59 -12.21 -8.17 3.11
N LEU A 60 -11.44 -7.49 2.26
CA LEU A 60 -11.71 -7.45 0.83
C LEU A 60 -11.59 -8.83 0.19
N ALA A 61 -10.53 -9.58 0.52
CA ALA A 61 -10.33 -10.96 0.05
C ALA A 61 -11.48 -11.88 0.48
N GLU A 62 -11.90 -11.78 1.75
CA GLU A 62 -13.06 -12.53 2.27
C GLU A 62 -14.35 -12.21 1.51
N LYS A 63 -14.61 -10.92 1.23
CA LYS A 63 -15.81 -10.49 0.49
C LYS A 63 -15.79 -10.94 -0.97
N LEU A 64 -14.62 -11.05 -1.58
CA LEU A 64 -14.43 -11.53 -2.95
C LEU A 64 -14.31 -13.06 -3.02
N GLY A 65 -14.24 -13.75 -1.88
CA GLY A 65 -14.11 -15.21 -1.82
C GLY A 65 -12.77 -15.73 -2.33
N CYS A 66 -11.69 -14.94 -2.21
CA CYS A 66 -10.35 -15.29 -2.66
C CYS A 66 -9.31 -15.14 -1.53
N GLY A 67 -8.06 -15.56 -1.78
CA GLY A 67 -6.95 -15.30 -0.88
C GLY A 67 -6.42 -13.87 -1.02
N VAL A 68 -5.73 -13.36 0.01
CA VAL A 68 -5.10 -12.03 -0.04
C VAL A 68 -4.10 -11.90 -1.20
N ASN A 69 -3.42 -12.99 -1.55
CA ASN A 69 -2.48 -13.02 -2.68
C ASN A 69 -3.16 -13.02 -4.07
N ASP A 70 -4.47 -13.26 -4.12
CA ASP A 70 -5.27 -13.28 -5.35
C ASP A 70 -5.96 -11.93 -5.60
N LEU A 71 -5.86 -10.99 -4.64
CA LEU A 71 -6.33 -9.63 -4.83
C LEU A 71 -5.53 -8.93 -5.94
N PRO A 72 -6.15 -7.96 -6.66
CA PRO A 72 -5.45 -7.07 -7.58
C PRO A 72 -4.63 -6.03 -6.78
N LEU A 73 -3.70 -6.51 -5.95
CA LEU A 73 -2.92 -5.72 -5.00
C LEU A 73 -1.44 -5.90 -5.29
N SER A 74 -0.74 -4.80 -5.55
CA SER A 74 0.72 -4.74 -5.62
C SER A 74 1.28 -4.10 -4.35
N LEU A 75 2.23 -4.77 -3.69
CA LEU A 75 2.83 -4.30 -2.44
C LEU A 75 4.25 -3.80 -2.67
N VAL A 76 4.43 -2.49 -2.51
CA VAL A 76 5.72 -1.80 -2.65
C VAL A 76 6.08 -1.15 -1.32
N LEU A 77 7.05 -1.72 -0.61
CA LEU A 77 7.43 -1.35 0.75
C LEU A 77 8.73 -0.56 0.75
N SER A 78 8.63 0.74 1.02
CA SER A 78 9.78 1.59 1.35
C SER A 78 10.13 1.46 2.82
N TRP A 79 11.33 0.99 3.18
CA TRP A 79 11.73 0.85 4.59
C TRP A 79 12.92 1.72 4.97
N PHE A 80 13.09 1.98 6.28
CA PHE A 80 14.26 2.69 6.81
C PHE A 80 14.65 2.17 8.19
N GLU A 81 13.70 2.07 9.11
CA GLU A 81 13.93 1.67 10.50
C GLU A 81 13.16 0.39 10.88
N GLN A 82 13.34 -0.06 12.12
CA GLN A 82 12.99 -1.39 12.58
C GLN A 82 11.47 -1.65 12.59
N LYS A 83 10.62 -0.62 12.75
CA LYS A 83 9.16 -0.80 12.67
C LYS A 83 8.74 -1.26 11.27
N ALA A 84 9.40 -0.78 10.20
CA ALA A 84 9.12 -1.26 8.85
C ALA A 84 9.50 -2.74 8.68
N ILE A 85 10.55 -3.20 9.36
CA ILE A 85 10.93 -4.62 9.39
C ILE A 85 9.86 -5.45 10.11
N VAL A 86 9.33 -4.98 11.24
CA VAL A 86 8.23 -5.66 11.95
C VAL A 86 7.00 -5.79 11.06
N ILE A 87 6.63 -4.72 10.33
CA ILE A 87 5.50 -4.76 9.38
C ILE A 87 5.75 -5.80 8.28
N LEU A 88 6.95 -5.82 7.70
CA LEU A 88 7.32 -6.82 6.70
C LEU A 88 7.21 -8.25 7.26
N LEU A 89 7.72 -8.50 8.46
CA LEU A 89 7.60 -9.81 9.11
C LEU A 89 6.14 -10.20 9.38
N THR A 90 5.29 -9.25 9.76
CA THR A 90 3.85 -9.48 9.91
C THR A 90 3.23 -9.91 8.59
N LEU A 91 3.50 -9.21 7.48
CA LEU A 91 3.01 -9.58 6.15
C LEU A 91 3.46 -10.99 5.75
N LEU A 92 4.74 -11.32 5.98
CA LEU A 92 5.29 -12.65 5.70
C LEU A 92 4.64 -13.73 6.57
N SER A 93 4.38 -13.47 7.86
CA SER A 93 3.68 -14.41 8.75
C SER A 93 2.24 -14.67 8.34
N LEU A 94 1.59 -13.69 7.72
CA LEU A 94 0.24 -13.81 7.15
C LEU A 94 0.26 -14.48 5.76
N GLY A 95 1.42 -14.89 5.26
CA GLY A 95 1.57 -15.58 4.00
C GLY A 95 1.46 -14.68 2.77
N VAL A 96 1.61 -13.36 2.94
CA VAL A 96 1.61 -12.40 1.83
C VAL A 96 2.88 -12.57 1.00
N LYS A 97 2.72 -12.61 -0.33
CA LYS A 97 3.78 -12.85 -1.32
C LYS A 97 3.96 -11.64 -2.23
N ASN A 98 4.99 -11.69 -3.07
CA ASN A 98 5.26 -10.69 -4.12
C ASN A 98 5.45 -9.25 -3.60
N ILE A 99 6.01 -9.11 -2.40
CA ILE A 99 6.33 -7.81 -1.81
C ILE A 99 7.64 -7.29 -2.42
N VAL A 100 7.57 -6.15 -3.11
CA VAL A 100 8.75 -5.41 -3.55
C VAL A 100 9.22 -4.54 -2.39
N THR A 101 10.51 -4.60 -2.03
CA THR A 101 11.06 -3.84 -0.90
C THR A 101 12.35 -3.11 -1.28
N GLY A 102 12.55 -1.88 -0.80
CA GLY A 102 13.73 -1.04 -1.10
C GLY A 102 13.73 0.35 -0.48
#